data_AF-A0A431IM87-F1
#
_entry.id   AF-A0A431IM87-F1
#
_cell.length_a   1.000
_cell.length_b   1.000
_cell.length_c   1.000
_cell.angle_alpha   90.00
_cell.angle_beta   90.00
_cell.angle_gamma   90.00
#
_symmetry.space_group_name_H-M   'P 1'
#
loop_
_entity.id
_entity.type
_entity.pdbx_description
1 polymer ?
#
loop_
_entity_poly.entity_id
_entity_poly.type
_entity_poly.pdbx_seq_one_letter_code
_entity_poly.pdbx_strand_id
1 'polypeptide(L)'
;MSVAFVELTGGKGCSLMSATAGPDLVAHDYTETEYAASGTVGGRTPTGDAPPADFTTRVVVRRPAHPERFSGTLVVEWLNVSSGADAPAEYTYIAQELVRAGHAWAGISAQYTGVEGGAGSVQLDVAAPGLAQADPERYGAMNHPGDAYCYDIFGAIAAALRGPGGPLADLRVERVLAVGESQSSMALTTYVTEFAEGDDAIDGYLVHSRPFGRLPFAQVGAPADITLAYEGGPVRFGKPAKPVVVVQTETELLTNFKYYLAREPDNEHLRVWEVAGSAHADLVQIGPFEEYLGLPDPVNRGQQLFVLRAALRHLDAWSRGGAAPRSTPPLSLIEHPDAEPTLQLDDVGNAVGGVRMPCVEAPTQVLTGVVANPVSRIHLLFGATKPIPDEALAARYGSSEGYLKAYEQAADAAIEAGFAVPEDRAELLDGANPDLIPG
;
A
#
# COMPACT_ATOMS: atom_id res chain seq x y z
N MET A 1 12.19 25.46 2.34
CA MET A 1 13.29 25.19 1.37
C MET A 1 12.63 24.93 0.02
N SER A 2 13.24 25.33 -1.10
CA SER A 2 12.60 25.17 -2.43
C SER A 2 13.11 23.92 -3.13
N VAL A 3 12.20 23.01 -3.49
CA VAL A 3 12.48 21.88 -4.39
C VAL A 3 12.28 22.35 -5.84
N ALA A 4 13.26 22.10 -6.69
CA ALA A 4 13.20 22.34 -8.13
C ALA A 4 12.88 21.03 -8.85
N PHE A 5 12.09 21.12 -9.92
CA PHE A 5 11.74 19.97 -10.76
C PHE A 5 12.28 20.19 -12.18
N VAL A 6 12.94 19.17 -12.72
CA VAL A 6 13.39 19.11 -14.10
C VAL A 6 12.85 17.84 -14.72
N GLU A 7 12.10 17.96 -15.82
CA GLU A 7 11.59 16.81 -16.54
C GLU A 7 12.75 15.93 -17.05
N LEU A 8 12.66 14.63 -16.79
CA LEU A 8 13.62 13.64 -17.28
C LEU A 8 13.23 13.21 -18.70
N THR A 9 14.15 13.41 -19.63
CA THR A 9 14.02 13.02 -21.03
C THR A 9 15.22 12.16 -21.45
N GLY A 10 15.11 11.43 -22.56
CA GLY A 10 16.18 10.55 -23.04
C GLY A 10 16.27 9.19 -22.31
N GLY A 11 17.34 8.44 -22.60
CA GLY A 11 17.56 7.10 -22.06
C GLY A 11 16.49 6.07 -22.47
N LYS A 12 16.22 5.11 -21.58
CA LYS A 12 15.26 4.01 -21.75
C LYS A 12 13.82 4.37 -21.36
N GLY A 13 13.59 5.61 -20.92
CA GLY A 13 12.29 6.08 -20.42
C GLY A 13 12.05 5.78 -18.93
N CYS A 14 10.84 6.11 -18.47
CA CYS A 14 10.38 5.88 -17.10
C CYS A 14 10.47 4.39 -16.75
N SER A 15 11.05 4.07 -15.60
CA SER A 15 11.23 2.69 -15.13
C SER A 15 10.72 2.54 -13.70
N LEU A 16 9.43 2.22 -13.55
CA LEU A 16 8.82 1.80 -12.29
C LEU A 16 8.48 0.31 -12.36
N MET A 17 8.95 -0.46 -11.38
CA MET A 17 8.74 -1.90 -11.34
C MET A 17 7.28 -2.20 -10.99
N SER A 18 6.54 -2.85 -11.89
CA SER A 18 5.21 -3.38 -11.62
C SER A 18 5.02 -4.72 -12.33
N ALA A 19 4.44 -5.70 -11.64
CA ALA A 19 4.10 -6.99 -12.22
C ALA A 19 2.72 -6.96 -12.91
N THR A 20 1.82 -6.10 -12.44
CA THR A 20 0.48 -5.91 -13.00
C THR A 20 0.41 -4.59 -13.75
N ALA A 21 -0.24 -4.60 -14.92
CA ALA A 21 -0.46 -3.38 -15.68
C ALA A 21 -1.48 -2.48 -14.97
N GLY A 22 -1.19 -1.18 -14.90
CA GLY A 22 -2.17 -0.17 -14.47
C GLY A 22 -3.23 0.09 -15.55
N PRO A 23 -4.18 1.00 -15.28
CA PRO A 23 -5.13 1.47 -16.28
C PRO A 23 -4.42 2.13 -17.47
N ASP A 24 -5.03 2.07 -18.65
CA ASP A 24 -4.54 2.78 -19.84
C ASP A 24 -4.71 4.29 -19.64
N LEU A 25 -3.60 4.95 -19.27
CA LEU A 25 -3.61 6.39 -18.98
C LEU A 25 -4.05 7.22 -20.19
N VAL A 26 -3.62 6.85 -21.41
CA VAL A 26 -3.96 7.61 -22.61
C VAL A 26 -5.45 7.48 -22.91
N ALA A 27 -6.02 6.28 -22.81
CA ALA A 27 -7.45 6.07 -22.98
C ALA A 27 -8.31 6.81 -21.96
N HIS A 28 -7.73 7.20 -20.82
CA HIS A 28 -8.38 7.96 -19.77
C HIS A 28 -7.97 9.44 -19.74
N ASP A 29 -7.32 9.98 -20.79
CA ASP A 29 -6.79 11.36 -20.85
C ASP A 29 -5.90 11.73 -19.64
N TYR A 30 -5.01 10.82 -19.27
CA TYR A 30 -3.97 11.02 -18.26
C TYR A 30 -2.59 11.07 -18.91
N THR A 31 -1.70 11.86 -18.31
CA THR A 31 -0.29 11.94 -18.68
C THR A 31 0.58 11.33 -17.60
N GLU A 32 1.66 10.66 -18.00
CA GLU A 32 2.77 10.26 -17.12
C GLU A 32 4.01 11.09 -17.48
N THR A 33 4.65 11.67 -16.47
CA THR A 33 5.90 12.42 -16.65
C THR A 33 6.79 12.20 -15.44
N GLU A 34 8.07 11.95 -15.70
CA GLU A 34 9.07 11.70 -14.67
C GLU A 34 9.99 12.92 -14.54
N TYR A 35 10.34 13.28 -13.32
CA TYR A 35 11.11 14.47 -12.98
C TYR A 35 12.28 14.11 -12.06
N ALA A 36 13.40 14.79 -12.24
CA ALA A 36 14.39 14.98 -11.18
C ALA A 36 13.87 16.08 -10.24
N ALA A 37 13.76 15.75 -8.96
CA ALA A 37 13.46 16.69 -7.89
C ALA A 37 14.74 16.94 -7.09
N SER A 38 15.16 18.20 -7.00
CA SER A 38 16.41 18.59 -6.35
C SER A 38 16.18 19.70 -5.34
N GLY A 39 16.95 19.69 -4.26
CA GLY A 39 16.93 20.73 -3.26
C GLY A 39 17.90 20.44 -2.12
N THR A 40 17.78 21.23 -1.05
CA THR A 40 18.50 21.01 0.21
C THR A 40 17.45 20.73 1.28
N VAL A 41 17.69 19.75 2.14
CA VAL A 41 16.85 19.42 3.30
C VAL A 41 17.70 19.20 4.55
N GLY A 42 17.10 19.35 5.73
CA GLY A 42 17.67 18.78 6.96
C GLY A 42 17.51 17.25 6.97
N GLY A 43 17.98 16.61 8.03
CA GLY A 43 17.75 15.17 8.24
C GLY A 43 17.74 14.82 9.72
N ARG A 44 17.39 13.57 10.04
CA ARG A 44 17.45 13.01 11.39
C ARG A 44 18.20 11.69 11.41
N THR A 45 19.10 11.58 12.38
CA THR A 45 19.85 10.36 12.70
C THR A 45 19.37 9.79 14.03
N PRO A 46 19.76 8.55 14.40
CA PRO A 46 19.50 8.01 15.74
C PRO A 46 19.98 8.89 16.90
N THR A 47 20.98 9.75 16.66
CA THR A 47 21.58 10.61 17.70
C THR A 47 21.10 12.05 17.68
N GLY A 48 20.17 12.41 16.77
CA GLY A 48 19.65 13.76 16.61
C GLY A 48 19.75 14.27 15.17
N ASP A 49 19.62 15.58 15.01
CA ASP A 49 19.56 16.22 13.69
C ASP A 49 20.85 16.02 12.88
N ALA A 50 20.68 15.80 11.58
CA ALA A 50 21.76 15.80 10.60
C ALA A 50 21.95 17.22 10.02
N PRO A 51 23.19 17.63 9.66
CA PRO A 51 23.41 18.85 8.89
C PRO A 51 22.64 18.86 7.57
N PRO A 52 22.22 20.02 7.04
CA PRO A 52 21.54 20.06 5.75
C PRO A 52 22.38 19.44 4.62
N ALA A 53 21.73 18.71 3.72
CA ALA A 53 22.35 18.07 2.57
C ALA A 53 21.56 18.32 1.29
N ASP A 54 22.27 18.42 0.18
CA ASP A 54 21.68 18.47 -1.15
C ASP A 54 21.24 17.08 -1.58
N PHE A 55 20.09 17.01 -2.23
CA PHE A 55 19.56 15.78 -2.82
C PHE A 55 19.14 16.03 -4.27
N THR A 56 19.18 14.97 -5.07
CA THR A 56 18.49 14.88 -6.36
C THR A 56 17.89 13.49 -6.46
N THR A 57 16.57 13.40 -6.46
CA THR A 57 15.82 12.14 -6.52
C THR A 57 14.80 12.17 -7.65
N ARG A 58 14.12 11.06 -7.86
CA ARG A 58 13.06 10.91 -8.86
C ARG A 58 11.67 11.15 -8.27
N VAL A 59 10.82 11.78 -9.08
CA VAL A 59 9.36 11.84 -8.87
C VAL A 59 8.66 11.47 -10.18
N VAL A 60 7.74 10.52 -10.15
CA VAL A 60 6.88 10.18 -11.30
C VAL A 60 5.49 10.73 -11.04
N VAL A 61 4.98 11.56 -11.94
CA VAL A 61 3.66 12.19 -11.84
C VAL A 61 2.72 11.60 -12.88
N ARG A 62 1.57 11.10 -12.42
CA ARG A 62 0.44 10.69 -13.26
C ARG A 62 -0.74 11.62 -12.96
N ARG A 63 -1.26 12.34 -13.94
CA ARG A 63 -2.31 13.34 -13.71
C ARG A 63 -3.28 13.44 -14.88
N PRO A 64 -4.51 13.97 -14.68
CA PRO A 64 -5.36 14.37 -15.79
C PRO A 64 -4.63 15.33 -16.74
N ALA A 65 -4.74 15.07 -18.04
CA ALA A 65 -4.20 15.92 -19.09
C ALA A 65 -4.90 17.29 -19.16
N HIS A 66 -6.15 17.33 -18.69
CA HIS A 66 -7.02 18.49 -18.73
C HIS A 66 -7.37 18.96 -17.31
N PRO A 67 -7.03 20.22 -16.92
CA PRO A 67 -7.24 20.71 -15.55
C PRO A 67 -8.66 20.60 -15.02
N GLU A 68 -9.68 20.71 -15.88
CA GLU A 68 -11.10 20.60 -15.50
C GLU A 68 -11.51 19.20 -15.04
N ARG A 69 -10.70 18.18 -15.34
CA ARG A 69 -10.92 16.80 -14.86
C ARG A 69 -10.22 16.51 -13.54
N PHE A 70 -9.38 17.42 -13.06
CA PHE A 70 -8.67 17.25 -11.79
C PHE A 70 -9.60 17.47 -10.60
N SER A 71 -9.61 16.53 -9.67
CA SER A 71 -10.47 16.57 -8.47
C SER A 71 -10.00 17.55 -7.39
N GLY A 72 -8.80 18.12 -7.55
CA GLY A 72 -8.10 18.84 -6.49
C GLY A 72 -7.32 17.94 -5.53
N THR A 73 -7.30 16.61 -5.72
CA THR A 73 -6.59 15.66 -4.84
C THR A 73 -5.32 15.15 -5.50
N LEU A 74 -4.19 15.40 -4.84
CA LEU A 74 -2.91 14.76 -5.13
C LEU A 74 -2.69 13.59 -4.16
N VAL A 75 -2.35 12.43 -4.69
CA VAL A 75 -1.94 11.27 -3.90
C VAL A 75 -0.43 11.10 -4.04
N VAL A 76 0.33 11.32 -2.97
CA VAL A 76 1.78 11.12 -2.95
C VAL A 76 2.09 9.73 -2.39
N GLU A 77 2.72 8.89 -3.20
CA GLU A 77 3.13 7.56 -2.76
C GLU A 77 4.61 7.58 -2.37
N TRP A 78 4.87 7.08 -1.15
CA TRP A 78 6.23 6.71 -0.76
C TRP A 78 6.58 5.42 -1.51
N LEU A 79 7.42 5.50 -2.55
CA LEU A 79 7.74 4.32 -3.36
C LEU A 79 8.46 3.26 -2.51
N ASN A 80 8.04 2.01 -2.69
CA ASN A 80 8.49 0.89 -1.89
C ASN A 80 9.82 0.35 -2.44
N VAL A 81 10.82 0.17 -1.58
CA VAL A 81 12.17 -0.28 -1.97
C VAL A 81 12.49 -1.71 -1.54
N SER A 82 11.49 -2.51 -1.15
CA SER A 82 11.71 -3.84 -0.55
C SER A 82 12.36 -4.83 -1.50
N SER A 83 12.19 -4.69 -2.82
CA SER A 83 12.89 -5.48 -3.83
C SER A 83 14.33 -5.02 -4.10
N GLY A 84 14.76 -3.91 -3.49
CA GLY A 84 16.04 -3.25 -3.77
C GLY A 84 15.94 -2.11 -4.81
N ALA A 85 14.75 -1.89 -5.38
CA ALA A 85 14.44 -0.78 -6.27
C ALA A 85 13.00 -0.29 -6.03
N ASP A 86 12.67 0.92 -6.49
CA ASP A 86 11.33 1.46 -6.32
C ASP A 86 10.25 0.65 -7.05
N ALA A 87 9.16 0.39 -6.33
CA ALA A 87 7.90 -0.11 -6.83
C ALA A 87 6.74 0.76 -6.33
N PRO A 88 5.75 1.08 -7.18
CA PRO A 88 4.52 1.75 -6.78
C PRO A 88 3.50 0.70 -6.31
N ALA A 89 3.81 0.04 -5.19
CA ALA A 89 3.02 -1.05 -4.64
C ALA A 89 1.57 -0.62 -4.34
N GLU A 90 1.39 0.55 -3.73
CA GLU A 90 0.05 1.03 -3.40
C GLU A 90 -0.71 1.45 -4.65
N TYR A 91 -0.06 2.16 -5.60
CA TYR A 91 -0.66 2.49 -6.90
C TYR A 91 -1.27 1.26 -7.58
N THR A 92 -0.63 0.10 -7.49
CA THR A 92 -1.12 -1.15 -8.10
C THR A 92 -2.56 -1.47 -7.67
N TYR A 93 -2.91 -1.20 -6.42
CA TYR A 93 -4.26 -1.38 -5.91
C TYR A 93 -5.19 -0.19 -6.24
N ILE A 94 -4.72 1.04 -6.06
CA ILE A 94 -5.60 2.23 -6.10
C ILE A 94 -5.70 2.91 -7.48
N ALA A 95 -4.92 2.49 -8.49
CA ALA A 95 -4.80 3.18 -9.78
C ALA A 95 -6.14 3.44 -10.48
N GLN A 96 -7.03 2.45 -10.51
CA GLN A 96 -8.33 2.61 -11.17
C GLN A 96 -9.18 3.66 -10.46
N GLU A 97 -9.16 3.70 -9.12
CA GLU A 97 -9.89 4.70 -8.35
C GLU A 97 -9.30 6.09 -8.53
N LEU A 98 -7.97 6.22 -8.57
CA LEU A 98 -7.28 7.48 -8.87
C LEU A 98 -7.74 8.07 -10.20
N VAL A 99 -7.73 7.26 -11.26
CA VAL A 99 -8.12 7.68 -12.62
C VAL A 99 -9.61 7.97 -12.70
N ARG A 100 -10.45 7.13 -12.07
CA ARG A 100 -11.90 7.31 -12.02
C ARG A 100 -12.28 8.62 -11.33
N ALA A 101 -11.64 8.93 -10.20
CA ALA A 101 -11.94 10.11 -9.39
C ALA A 101 -11.32 11.40 -9.94
N GLY A 102 -10.43 11.33 -10.94
CA GLY A 102 -9.73 12.51 -11.44
C GLY A 102 -8.59 12.98 -10.54
N HIS A 103 -8.04 12.09 -9.70
CA HIS A 103 -6.91 12.40 -8.82
C HIS A 103 -5.60 12.44 -9.61
N ALA A 104 -4.66 13.27 -9.15
CA ALA A 104 -3.26 13.18 -9.57
C ALA A 104 -2.53 12.24 -8.60
N TRP A 105 -1.49 11.57 -9.07
CA TRP A 105 -0.61 10.71 -8.29
C TRP A 105 0.84 11.11 -8.52
N ALA A 106 1.64 11.09 -7.45
CA ALA A 106 3.08 11.29 -7.54
C ALA A 106 3.82 10.22 -6.72
N GLY A 107 4.54 9.32 -7.40
CA GLY A 107 5.46 8.38 -6.77
C GLY A 107 6.79 9.05 -6.46
N ILE A 108 7.19 9.08 -5.19
CA ILE A 108 8.40 9.73 -4.72
C ILE A 108 9.43 8.68 -4.33
N SER A 109 10.61 8.72 -4.97
CA SER A 109 11.79 7.94 -4.61
C SER A 109 12.43 8.53 -3.34
N ALA A 110 11.78 8.34 -2.19
CA ALA A 110 12.17 8.99 -0.94
C ALA A 110 13.33 8.31 -0.22
N GLN A 111 13.56 7.02 -0.46
CA GLN A 111 14.61 6.24 0.20
C GLN A 111 15.86 6.10 -0.68
N TYR A 112 17.01 6.02 -0.03
CA TYR A 112 18.33 5.83 -0.61
C TYR A 112 18.37 4.64 -1.58
N THR A 113 17.85 3.49 -1.17
CA THR A 113 17.84 2.27 -1.99
C THR A 113 17.09 2.45 -3.32
N GLY A 114 16.04 3.28 -3.35
CA GLY A 114 15.29 3.55 -4.58
C GLY A 114 16.09 4.30 -5.64
N VAL A 115 17.12 5.05 -5.22
CA VAL A 115 17.96 5.89 -6.08
C VAL A 115 19.32 5.24 -6.34
N GLU A 116 20.01 4.83 -5.28
CA GLU A 116 21.40 4.34 -5.32
C GLU A 116 21.47 2.81 -5.48
N GLY A 117 20.32 2.13 -5.40
CA GLY A 117 20.24 0.67 -5.45
C GLY A 117 20.70 0.02 -4.15
N GLY A 118 20.55 -1.30 -4.09
CA GLY A 118 20.91 -2.06 -2.91
C GLY A 118 20.31 -3.47 -2.88
N ALA A 119 20.60 -4.19 -1.80
CA ALA A 119 19.99 -5.49 -1.56
C ALA A 119 18.53 -5.28 -1.14
N GLY A 120 17.61 -6.03 -1.77
CA GLY A 120 16.21 -6.07 -1.34
C GLY A 120 16.03 -6.83 -0.01
N SER A 121 15.01 -6.46 0.76
CA SER A 121 14.55 -7.21 1.94
C SER A 121 13.64 -8.39 1.58
N VAL A 122 13.04 -8.37 0.38
CA VAL A 122 12.32 -9.51 -0.20
C VAL A 122 13.15 -10.18 -1.30
N GLN A 123 13.94 -11.15 -0.87
CA GLN A 123 14.52 -12.26 -1.63
C GLN A 123 14.74 -12.03 -3.15
N LEU A 124 15.79 -11.28 -3.47
CA LEU A 124 16.52 -11.42 -4.74
C LEU A 124 17.99 -11.60 -4.38
N ASP A 125 18.60 -12.73 -4.78
CA ASP A 125 20.00 -13.06 -4.51
C ASP A 125 21.01 -12.07 -5.17
N VAL A 126 20.50 -11.08 -5.89
CA VAL A 126 21.26 -10.04 -6.59
C VAL A 126 20.70 -8.67 -6.19
N ALA A 127 21.58 -7.80 -5.72
CA ALA A 127 21.25 -6.40 -5.46
C ALA A 127 20.79 -5.70 -6.74
N ALA A 128 19.72 -4.93 -6.67
CA ALA A 128 19.27 -4.14 -7.80
C ALA A 128 20.25 -2.97 -8.03
N PRO A 129 20.57 -2.64 -9.30
CA PRO A 129 21.41 -1.50 -9.61
C PRO A 129 20.69 -0.19 -9.25
N GLY A 130 21.44 0.82 -8.83
CA GLY A 130 20.89 2.17 -8.70
C GLY A 130 20.45 2.75 -10.03
N LEU A 131 19.61 3.79 -10.00
CA LEU A 131 19.04 4.43 -11.18
C LEU A 131 20.15 4.88 -12.16
N ALA A 132 21.18 5.56 -11.66
CA ALA A 132 22.30 6.03 -12.48
C ALA A 132 23.10 4.87 -13.12
N GLN A 133 23.13 3.69 -12.51
CA GLN A 133 23.77 2.51 -13.10
C GLN A 133 22.86 1.84 -14.15
N ALA A 134 21.55 1.79 -13.90
CA ALA A 134 20.57 1.16 -14.80
C ALA A 134 20.40 1.95 -16.11
N ASP A 135 20.43 3.29 -16.01
CA ASP A 135 20.35 4.22 -17.14
C ASP A 135 21.12 5.52 -16.84
N PRO A 136 22.44 5.54 -17.11
CA PRO A 136 23.29 6.70 -16.83
C PRO A 136 22.93 7.96 -17.60
N GLU A 137 22.36 7.82 -18.81
CA GLU A 137 21.97 8.96 -19.64
C GLU A 137 20.83 9.73 -18.98
N ARG A 138 19.86 8.99 -18.43
CA ARG A 138 18.64 9.57 -17.84
C ARG A 138 18.83 9.98 -16.38
N TYR A 139 19.55 9.18 -15.59
CA TYR A 139 19.61 9.33 -14.12
C TYR A 139 21.01 9.68 -13.59
N GLY A 140 21.99 9.97 -14.46
CA GLY A 140 23.38 10.19 -14.03
C GLY A 140 23.61 11.36 -13.07
N ALA A 141 22.62 12.26 -12.90
CA ALA A 141 22.66 13.37 -11.96
C ALA A 141 21.96 13.07 -10.61
N MET A 142 21.39 11.87 -10.44
CA MET A 142 20.76 11.48 -9.18
C MET A 142 21.80 11.37 -8.06
N ASN A 143 21.41 11.77 -6.85
CA ASN A 143 22.24 11.72 -5.66
C ASN A 143 21.35 11.74 -4.41
N HIS A 144 21.35 10.64 -3.65
CA HIS A 144 20.61 10.55 -2.39
C HIS A 144 21.54 10.58 -1.17
N PRO A 145 21.38 11.52 -0.21
CA PRO A 145 22.31 11.70 0.91
C PRO A 145 22.16 10.65 2.06
N GLY A 146 21.39 9.59 1.84
CA GLY A 146 21.04 8.55 2.82
C GLY A 146 19.63 8.68 3.43
N ASP A 147 19.15 7.61 4.06
CA ASP A 147 17.81 7.55 4.68
C ASP A 147 17.69 8.41 5.96
N ALA A 148 18.79 9.01 6.44
CA ALA A 148 18.72 10.09 7.42
C ALA A 148 17.89 11.29 6.91
N TYR A 149 17.72 11.43 5.60
CA TYR A 149 17.05 12.56 4.95
C TYR A 149 15.71 12.18 4.29
N CYS A 150 15.33 10.89 4.27
CA CYS A 150 14.19 10.42 3.44
C CYS A 150 12.86 11.06 3.83
N TYR A 151 12.63 11.29 5.13
CA TYR A 151 11.41 11.93 5.63
C TYR A 151 11.31 13.40 5.21
N ASP A 152 12.39 14.16 5.37
CA ASP A 152 12.45 15.57 4.96
C ASP A 152 12.40 15.72 3.43
N ILE A 153 13.00 14.80 2.67
CA ILE A 153 12.87 14.73 1.21
C ILE A 153 11.39 14.52 0.82
N PHE A 154 10.72 13.52 1.41
CA PHE A 154 9.32 13.21 1.13
C PHE A 154 8.41 14.41 1.43
N GLY A 155 8.55 15.00 2.62
CA GLY A 155 7.76 16.18 3.03
C GLY A 155 8.03 17.40 2.16
N ALA A 156 9.30 17.69 1.83
CA ALA A 156 9.67 18.82 0.99
C ALA A 156 9.13 18.68 -0.44
N ILE A 157 9.17 17.48 -1.02
CA ILE A 157 8.62 17.21 -2.35
C ILE A 157 7.09 17.31 -2.32
N ALA A 158 6.42 16.72 -1.33
CA ALA A 158 4.97 16.84 -1.18
C ALA A 158 4.52 18.31 -1.06
N ALA A 159 5.22 19.11 -0.25
CA ALA A 159 4.98 20.54 -0.11
C ALA A 159 5.18 21.30 -1.43
N ALA A 160 6.22 20.96 -2.18
CA ALA A 160 6.51 21.60 -3.46
C ALA A 160 5.49 21.25 -4.54
N LEU A 161 5.02 20.00 -4.59
CA LEU A 161 3.94 19.56 -5.49
C LEU A 161 2.58 20.18 -5.14
N ARG A 162 2.32 20.47 -3.85
CA ARG A 162 1.13 21.23 -3.42
C ARG A 162 1.19 22.70 -3.83
N GLY A 163 2.40 23.25 -3.95
CA GLY A 163 2.64 24.64 -4.29
C GLY A 163 2.21 25.02 -5.71
N PRO A 164 2.20 26.33 -6.06
CA PRO A 164 1.70 26.82 -7.35
C PRO A 164 2.65 26.61 -8.54
N GLY A 165 3.68 25.77 -8.40
CA GLY A 165 4.75 25.61 -9.39
C GLY A 165 5.09 24.15 -9.66
N GLY A 166 6.08 23.93 -10.53
CA GLY A 166 6.56 22.57 -10.83
C GLY A 166 5.57 21.73 -11.65
N PRO A 167 5.56 20.40 -11.49
CA PRO A 167 4.83 19.45 -12.33
C PRO A 167 3.31 19.63 -12.40
N LEU A 168 2.73 20.32 -11.40
CA LEU A 168 1.29 20.51 -11.23
C LEU A 168 0.89 22.00 -11.31
N ALA A 169 1.73 22.86 -11.89
CA ALA A 169 1.52 24.32 -11.89
C ALA A 169 0.19 24.78 -12.55
N ASP A 170 -0.37 23.96 -13.45
CA ASP A 170 -1.67 24.17 -14.11
C ASP A 170 -2.85 23.58 -13.31
N LEU A 171 -2.59 22.85 -12.22
CA LEU A 171 -3.58 22.21 -11.37
C LEU A 171 -3.65 22.88 -10.00
N ARG A 172 -4.86 23.06 -9.48
CA ARG A 172 -5.07 23.57 -8.11
C ARG A 172 -5.15 22.41 -7.12
N VAL A 173 -4.04 22.08 -6.47
CA VAL A 173 -4.01 21.04 -5.44
C VAL A 173 -4.68 21.55 -4.16
N GLU A 174 -5.82 20.96 -3.81
CA GLU A 174 -6.59 21.28 -2.59
C GLU A 174 -6.25 20.32 -1.45
N ARG A 175 -6.02 19.05 -1.78
CA ARG A 175 -5.72 17.98 -0.85
C ARG A 175 -4.50 17.19 -1.28
N VAL A 176 -3.68 16.81 -0.32
CA VAL A 176 -2.56 15.86 -0.50
C VAL A 176 -2.77 14.68 0.43
N LEU A 177 -2.83 13.48 -0.11
CA LEU A 177 -2.93 12.24 0.67
C LEU A 177 -1.64 11.45 0.50
N ALA A 178 -1.03 11.02 1.60
CA ALA A 178 0.17 10.17 1.55
C ALA A 178 -0.20 8.71 1.67
N VAL A 179 0.36 7.87 0.80
CA VAL A 179 0.03 6.45 0.74
C VAL A 179 1.29 5.58 0.65
N GLY A 180 1.22 4.36 1.16
CA GLY A 180 2.36 3.45 1.13
C GLY A 180 2.07 2.11 1.77
N GLU A 181 2.64 1.07 1.16
CA GLU A 181 2.48 -0.33 1.51
C GLU A 181 3.78 -0.91 2.07
N SER A 182 3.70 -1.90 2.98
CA SER A 182 4.85 -2.68 3.50
C SER A 182 5.98 -1.80 4.07
N GLN A 183 7.17 -1.77 3.48
CA GLN A 183 8.26 -0.92 3.97
C GLN A 183 7.93 0.58 3.88
N SER A 184 7.21 1.02 2.85
CA SER A 184 6.73 2.40 2.76
C SER A 184 5.75 2.71 3.89
N SER A 185 4.94 1.75 4.32
CA SER A 185 4.05 1.92 5.46
C SER A 185 4.83 2.04 6.80
N MET A 186 6.00 1.40 6.92
CA MET A 186 6.91 1.59 8.06
C MET A 186 7.48 3.01 8.07
N ALA A 187 7.80 3.55 6.89
CA ALA A 187 8.26 4.93 6.74
C ALA A 187 7.15 5.93 7.06
N LEU A 188 5.92 5.72 6.54
CA LEU A 188 4.76 6.52 6.90
C LEU A 188 4.41 6.40 8.39
N THR A 189 4.67 5.26 9.02
CA THR A 189 4.51 5.11 10.47
C THR A 189 5.41 6.10 11.22
N THR A 190 6.69 6.19 10.82
CA THR A 190 7.62 7.18 11.37
C THR A 190 7.20 8.60 11.02
N TYR A 191 6.80 8.86 9.77
CA TYR A 191 6.38 10.20 9.34
C TYR A 191 5.19 10.73 10.15
N VAL A 192 4.14 9.91 10.30
CA VAL A 192 2.94 10.27 11.07
C VAL A 192 3.28 10.52 12.54
N THR A 193 4.16 9.72 13.13
CA THR A 193 4.49 9.82 14.57
C THR A 193 5.52 10.92 14.90
N GLU A 194 6.37 11.31 13.94
CA GLU A 194 7.53 12.17 14.22
C GLU A 194 7.56 13.48 13.40
N PHE A 195 6.74 13.62 12.36
CA PHE A 195 6.79 14.75 11.41
C PHE A 195 5.41 15.39 11.15
N ALA A 196 4.33 14.61 11.14
CA ALA A 196 3.02 15.09 10.67
C ALA A 196 2.38 16.24 11.46
N GLU A 197 2.72 16.42 12.75
CA GLU A 197 2.17 17.51 13.58
C GLU A 197 2.63 18.90 13.13
N GLY A 198 3.82 19.02 12.55
CA GLY A 198 4.37 20.29 12.04
C GLY A 198 4.36 20.41 10.51
N ASP A 199 3.88 19.40 9.82
CA ASP A 199 3.76 19.38 8.36
C ASP A 199 2.38 19.94 7.98
N ASP A 200 2.29 20.90 7.08
CA ASP A 200 1.01 21.38 6.52
C ASP A 200 0.79 20.90 5.08
N ALA A 201 1.73 20.15 4.51
CA ALA A 201 1.67 19.72 3.13
C ALA A 201 0.71 18.55 2.92
N ILE A 202 0.71 17.55 3.81
CA ILE A 202 -0.09 16.31 3.68
C ILE A 202 -1.34 16.39 4.56
N ASP A 203 -2.53 16.12 4.03
CA ASP A 203 -3.81 16.25 4.74
C ASP A 203 -4.37 14.92 5.31
N GLY A 204 -3.81 13.77 4.91
CA GLY A 204 -4.23 12.46 5.41
C GLY A 204 -3.32 11.32 4.94
N TYR A 205 -3.44 10.14 5.57
CA TYR A 205 -2.53 9.01 5.36
C TYR A 205 -3.28 7.69 5.17
N LEU A 206 -2.98 6.96 4.09
CA LEU A 206 -3.35 5.55 3.91
C LEU A 206 -2.11 4.69 4.16
N VAL A 207 -2.13 3.94 5.24
CA VAL A 207 -0.99 3.11 5.69
C VAL A 207 -1.37 1.65 5.54
N HIS A 208 -0.81 0.99 4.54
CA HIS A 208 -1.20 -0.36 4.16
C HIS A 208 -0.12 -1.38 4.54
N SER A 209 -0.52 -2.49 5.16
CA SER A 209 0.37 -3.61 5.48
C SER A 209 1.60 -3.23 6.34
N ARG A 210 1.36 -2.50 7.45
CA ARG A 210 2.43 -2.14 8.39
C ARG A 210 2.72 -3.22 9.44
N PRO A 211 4.00 -3.49 9.79
CA PRO A 211 4.34 -4.28 10.97
C PRO A 211 3.99 -3.52 12.26
N PHE A 212 4.23 -4.17 13.39
CA PHE A 212 4.13 -3.56 14.71
C PHE A 212 5.09 -2.37 14.93
N GLY A 213 6.26 -2.37 14.29
CA GLY A 213 7.26 -1.31 14.40
C GLY A 213 7.11 -0.18 13.38
N ARG A 214 8.23 0.52 13.15
CA ARG A 214 8.39 1.64 12.23
C ARG A 214 9.77 1.62 11.57
N LEU A 215 9.95 2.34 10.47
CA LEU A 215 11.26 2.45 9.84
C LEU A 215 12.18 3.31 10.73
N PRO A 216 13.37 2.83 11.13
CA PRO A 216 14.24 3.58 12.04
C PRO A 216 14.85 4.81 11.34
N PHE A 217 15.42 5.72 12.13
CA PHE A 217 16.32 6.73 11.60
C PHE A 217 17.64 6.08 11.17
N ALA A 218 18.13 6.43 9.99
CA ALA A 218 19.37 5.87 9.45
C ALA A 218 20.58 6.78 9.74
N GLN A 219 21.78 6.28 9.46
CA GLN A 219 22.99 7.11 9.40
C GLN A 219 23.05 7.88 8.07
N VAL A 220 23.81 8.98 8.04
CA VAL A 220 24.07 9.73 6.81
C VAL A 220 24.78 8.84 5.79
N GLY A 221 24.36 8.91 4.52
CA GLY A 221 24.94 8.15 3.41
C GLY A 221 24.62 6.65 3.41
N ALA A 222 23.65 6.19 4.20
CA ALA A 222 23.27 4.78 4.27
C ALA A 222 21.75 4.59 4.17
N PRO A 223 21.28 3.42 3.69
CA PRO A 223 19.89 3.04 3.81
C PRO A 223 19.52 2.75 5.27
N ALA A 224 18.23 2.82 5.60
CA ALA A 224 17.71 2.40 6.89
C ALA A 224 17.83 0.88 7.05
N ASP A 225 18.23 0.43 8.23
CA ASP A 225 18.24 -0.99 8.56
C ASP A 225 16.84 -1.45 8.97
N ILE A 226 16.14 -2.08 8.02
CA ILE A 226 14.76 -2.56 8.22
C ILE A 226 14.66 -3.63 9.32
N THR A 227 15.74 -4.33 9.67
CA THR A 227 15.68 -5.36 10.74
C THR A 227 15.28 -4.75 12.08
N LEU A 228 15.70 -3.50 12.33
CA LEU A 228 15.35 -2.76 13.54
C LEU A 228 13.86 -2.41 13.62
N ALA A 229 13.13 -2.41 12.50
CA ALA A 229 11.67 -2.26 12.51
C ALA A 229 10.98 -3.48 13.15
N TYR A 230 11.64 -4.64 13.17
CA TYR A 230 11.14 -5.88 13.77
C TYR A 230 11.79 -6.24 15.12
N GLU A 231 12.86 -5.55 15.50
CA GLU A 231 13.51 -5.69 16.81
C GLU A 231 13.10 -4.58 17.78
N GLY A 232 12.60 -3.46 17.25
CA GLY A 232 12.01 -2.38 18.03
C GLY A 232 10.75 -2.80 18.79
N GLY A 233 10.27 -1.93 19.67
CA GLY A 233 8.97 -2.10 20.33
C GLY A 233 7.80 -1.72 19.42
N PRO A 234 6.55 -2.12 19.77
CA PRO A 234 5.37 -1.73 19.02
C PRO A 234 5.18 -0.20 19.01
N VAL A 235 4.86 0.35 17.84
CA VAL A 235 4.59 1.77 17.62
C VAL A 235 3.11 1.96 17.31
N ARG A 236 2.45 2.79 18.12
CA ARG A 236 1.05 3.22 17.94
C ARG A 236 1.01 4.67 17.46
N PHE A 237 0.02 5.01 16.65
CA PHE A 237 -0.24 6.40 16.24
C PHE A 237 -0.82 7.22 17.39
N GLY A 238 -1.52 6.59 18.33
CA GLY A 238 -2.10 7.28 19.48
C GLY A 238 -3.27 8.17 19.04
N LYS A 239 -3.02 9.47 18.90
CA LYS A 239 -4.02 10.45 18.46
C LYS A 239 -3.42 11.30 17.34
N PRO A 240 -3.39 10.78 16.10
CA PRO A 240 -2.78 11.52 14.99
C PRO A 240 -3.53 12.85 14.78
N ALA A 241 -2.79 13.89 14.38
CA ALA A 241 -3.36 15.22 14.14
C ALA A 241 -4.25 15.28 12.88
N LYS A 242 -4.14 14.28 12.01
CA LYS A 242 -4.80 14.22 10.71
C LYS A 242 -5.38 12.82 10.47
N PRO A 243 -6.40 12.68 9.60
CA PRO A 243 -6.94 11.40 9.19
C PRO A 243 -5.89 10.36 8.79
N VAL A 244 -5.97 9.18 9.39
CA VAL A 244 -5.17 8.00 9.08
C VAL A 244 -6.13 6.82 8.91
N VAL A 245 -6.06 6.17 7.75
CA VAL A 245 -6.66 4.85 7.53
C VAL A 245 -5.54 3.84 7.47
N VAL A 246 -5.59 2.83 8.32
CA VAL A 246 -4.68 1.69 8.29
C VAL A 246 -5.42 0.50 7.73
N VAL A 247 -4.92 -0.08 6.65
CA VAL A 247 -5.44 -1.33 6.10
C VAL A 247 -4.43 -2.44 6.40
N GLN A 248 -4.89 -3.51 7.03
CA GLN A 248 -4.08 -4.63 7.47
C GLN A 248 -4.61 -5.95 6.95
N THR A 249 -3.70 -6.88 6.75
CA THR A 249 -4.00 -8.24 6.32
C THR A 249 -3.81 -9.24 7.46
N GLU A 250 -4.21 -10.49 7.25
CA GLU A 250 -3.90 -11.56 8.20
C GLU A 250 -2.38 -11.74 8.39
N THR A 251 -1.60 -11.52 7.32
CA THR A 251 -0.14 -11.64 7.34
C THR A 251 0.48 -10.64 8.30
N GLU A 252 0.08 -9.37 8.22
CA GLU A 252 0.63 -8.32 9.09
C GLU A 252 0.19 -8.48 10.53
N LEU A 253 -1.07 -8.87 10.70
CA LEU A 253 -1.65 -9.07 12.01
C LEU A 253 -0.85 -10.08 12.82
N LEU A 254 -0.45 -11.19 12.19
CA LEU A 254 0.34 -12.27 12.79
C LEU A 254 1.75 -12.34 12.17
N THR A 255 2.24 -13.56 11.92
CA THR A 255 3.56 -13.87 11.37
C THR A 255 4.70 -13.10 12.06
N ASN A 256 5.76 -12.73 11.33
CA ASN A 256 6.84 -11.93 11.88
C ASN A 256 6.53 -10.43 11.91
N PHE A 257 5.38 -9.98 11.39
CA PHE A 257 4.95 -8.58 11.41
C PHE A 257 4.25 -8.19 12.71
N LYS A 258 3.56 -9.13 13.36
CA LYS A 258 3.03 -9.04 14.74
C LYS A 258 2.23 -7.77 15.04
N TYR A 259 1.49 -7.23 14.07
CA TYR A 259 0.75 -5.99 14.24
C TYR A 259 -0.25 -6.05 15.40
N TYR A 260 -0.68 -7.24 15.83
CA TYR A 260 -1.47 -7.41 17.06
C TYR A 260 -0.86 -6.72 18.30
N LEU A 261 0.48 -6.60 18.38
CA LEU A 261 1.18 -5.89 19.45
C LEU A 261 1.05 -4.36 19.37
N ALA A 262 0.85 -3.83 18.17
CA ALA A 262 0.67 -2.41 17.88
C ALA A 262 -0.79 -2.01 17.66
N ARG A 263 -1.73 -2.95 17.74
CA ARG A 263 -3.18 -2.66 17.67
C ARG A 263 -3.55 -1.55 18.65
N GLU A 264 -4.43 -0.69 18.17
CA GLU A 264 -5.05 0.38 18.93
C GLU A 264 -6.49 0.57 18.43
N PRO A 265 -7.41 1.01 19.29
CA PRO A 265 -8.79 1.24 18.88
C PRO A 265 -8.88 2.45 17.94
N ASP A 266 -9.88 2.42 17.06
CA ASP A 266 -10.30 3.59 16.30
C ASP A 266 -10.52 4.81 17.20
N ASN A 267 -10.22 5.99 16.68
CA ASN A 267 -10.38 7.26 17.40
C ASN A 267 -10.83 8.40 16.46
N GLU A 268 -10.72 9.66 16.87
CA GLU A 268 -11.18 10.79 16.06
C GLU A 268 -10.51 10.91 14.68
N HIS A 269 -9.26 10.45 14.53
CA HIS A 269 -8.48 10.55 13.30
C HIS A 269 -7.84 9.23 12.85
N LEU A 270 -8.16 8.11 13.50
CA LEU A 270 -7.63 6.79 13.13
C LEU A 270 -8.78 5.82 12.84
N ARG A 271 -8.70 5.15 11.69
CA ARG A 271 -9.48 3.97 11.34
C ARG A 271 -8.55 2.82 11.02
N VAL A 272 -8.78 1.65 11.61
CA VAL A 272 -8.04 0.42 11.32
C VAL A 272 -8.99 -0.60 10.72
N TRP A 273 -8.72 -1.02 9.49
CA TRP A 273 -9.44 -2.06 8.77
C TRP A 273 -8.56 -3.28 8.61
N GLU A 274 -8.93 -4.38 9.26
CA GLU A 274 -8.25 -5.65 9.14
C GLU A 274 -9.07 -6.56 8.22
N VAL A 275 -8.52 -6.96 7.08
CA VAL A 275 -9.25 -7.62 6.00
C VAL A 275 -9.11 -9.14 6.15
N ALA A 276 -10.22 -9.83 6.40
CA ALA A 276 -10.24 -11.28 6.53
C ALA A 276 -9.87 -11.95 5.20
N GLY A 277 -9.12 -13.06 5.27
CA GLY A 277 -8.70 -13.84 4.11
C GLY A 277 -7.66 -13.15 3.22
N SER A 278 -7.08 -12.02 3.63
CA SER A 278 -6.08 -11.29 2.85
C SER A 278 -4.64 -11.59 3.29
N ALA A 279 -3.69 -11.39 2.39
CA ALA A 279 -2.26 -11.55 2.63
C ALA A 279 -1.49 -10.27 2.26
N HIS A 280 -0.25 -10.12 2.75
CA HIS A 280 0.61 -8.95 2.51
C HIS A 280 0.64 -8.50 1.05
N ALA A 281 0.68 -9.46 0.13
CA ALA A 281 0.43 -9.25 -1.28
C ALA A 281 -0.35 -10.45 -1.83
N ASP A 282 -1.03 -10.24 -2.95
CA ASP A 282 -1.93 -11.24 -3.53
C ASP A 282 -1.76 -11.30 -5.06
N LEU A 283 -2.66 -12.03 -5.73
CA LEU A 283 -2.65 -12.12 -7.19
C LEU A 283 -2.73 -10.75 -7.88
N VAL A 284 -3.34 -9.73 -7.28
CA VAL A 284 -3.40 -8.38 -7.87
C VAL A 284 -2.00 -7.78 -7.95
N GLN A 285 -1.16 -7.99 -6.94
CA GLN A 285 0.19 -7.44 -6.89
C GLN A 285 1.16 -8.18 -7.81
N ILE A 286 1.08 -9.51 -7.90
CA ILE A 286 2.04 -10.34 -8.66
C ILE A 286 1.57 -10.70 -10.08
N GLY A 287 0.26 -10.70 -10.30
CA GLY A 287 -0.36 -11.01 -11.59
C GLY A 287 0.17 -12.32 -12.21
N PRO A 288 0.47 -12.32 -13.51
CA PRO A 288 0.88 -13.53 -14.23
C PRO A 288 2.23 -14.11 -13.77
N PHE A 289 3.01 -13.36 -12.99
CA PHE A 289 4.30 -13.85 -12.50
C PHE A 289 4.16 -14.90 -11.38
N GLU A 290 2.95 -15.14 -10.88
CA GLU A 290 2.65 -16.22 -9.93
C GLU A 290 3.22 -17.58 -10.40
N GLU A 291 3.10 -17.88 -11.70
CA GLU A 291 3.53 -19.16 -12.29
C GLU A 291 5.02 -19.46 -12.08
N TYR A 292 5.84 -18.42 -11.86
CA TYR A 292 7.28 -18.54 -11.68
C TYR A 292 7.72 -18.63 -10.20
N LEU A 293 6.79 -18.51 -9.25
CA LEU A 293 7.13 -18.52 -7.82
C LEU A 293 7.41 -19.92 -7.26
N GLY A 294 6.92 -20.98 -7.93
CA GLY A 294 7.11 -22.36 -7.49
C GLY A 294 6.50 -22.66 -6.11
N LEU A 295 5.42 -21.96 -5.75
CA LEU A 295 4.71 -22.15 -4.48
C LEU A 295 3.83 -23.41 -4.50
N PRO A 296 3.62 -24.06 -3.33
CA PRO A 296 2.85 -25.30 -3.25
C PRO A 296 1.34 -25.09 -3.45
N ASP A 297 0.83 -23.95 -3.00
CA ASP A 297 -0.57 -23.51 -3.17
C ASP A 297 -0.58 -22.24 -4.02
N PRO A 298 -1.65 -21.96 -4.79
CA PRO A 298 -1.84 -20.65 -5.42
C PRO A 298 -1.77 -19.53 -4.38
N VAL A 299 -1.24 -18.37 -4.78
CA VAL A 299 -1.17 -17.19 -3.89
C VAL A 299 -2.57 -16.74 -3.49
N ASN A 300 -2.65 -15.90 -2.47
CA ASN A 300 -3.90 -15.36 -1.97
C ASN A 300 -4.74 -14.73 -3.11
N ARG A 301 -6.05 -15.01 -3.10
CA ARG A 301 -7.07 -14.42 -3.99
C ARG A 301 -7.99 -13.44 -3.26
N GLY A 302 -7.49 -12.84 -2.19
CA GLY A 302 -8.22 -11.89 -1.37
C GLY A 302 -8.66 -10.67 -2.16
N GLN A 303 -9.65 -9.98 -1.62
CA GLN A 303 -10.31 -8.85 -2.28
C GLN A 303 -9.92 -7.50 -1.65
N GLN A 304 -8.70 -7.39 -1.11
CA GLN A 304 -8.21 -6.17 -0.46
C GLN A 304 -8.10 -4.98 -1.43
N LEU A 305 -7.95 -5.24 -2.72
CA LEU A 305 -8.03 -4.23 -3.79
C LEU A 305 -9.23 -3.29 -3.63
N PHE A 306 -10.42 -3.85 -3.42
CA PHE A 306 -11.65 -3.07 -3.30
C PHE A 306 -11.70 -2.28 -1.99
N VAL A 307 -11.15 -2.87 -0.91
CA VAL A 307 -11.02 -2.21 0.40
C VAL A 307 -10.08 -1.01 0.32
N LEU A 308 -8.96 -1.12 -0.40
CA LEU A 308 -7.98 -0.04 -0.57
C LEU A 308 -8.53 1.11 -1.43
N ARG A 309 -9.24 0.79 -2.52
CA ARG A 309 -9.96 1.80 -3.32
C ARG A 309 -11.00 2.56 -2.48
N ALA A 310 -11.79 1.83 -1.68
CA ALA A 310 -12.74 2.44 -0.76
C ALA A 310 -12.03 3.27 0.32
N ALA A 311 -10.93 2.77 0.90
CA ALA A 311 -10.13 3.47 1.90
C ALA A 311 -9.61 4.81 1.37
N LEU A 312 -9.09 4.84 0.14
CA LEU A 312 -8.66 6.08 -0.52
C LEU A 312 -9.82 7.08 -0.66
N ARG A 313 -10.99 6.63 -1.14
CA ARG A 313 -12.16 7.50 -1.32
C ARG A 313 -12.65 8.07 0.01
N HIS A 314 -12.74 7.25 1.05
CA HIS A 314 -13.12 7.73 2.37
C HIS A 314 -12.07 8.67 2.97
N LEU A 315 -10.78 8.39 2.77
CA LEU A 315 -9.71 9.26 3.24
C LEU A 315 -9.76 10.65 2.57
N ASP A 316 -9.98 10.72 1.25
CA ASP A 316 -10.18 12.00 0.55
C ASP A 316 -11.35 12.77 1.15
N ALA A 317 -12.52 12.14 1.25
CA ALA A 317 -13.71 12.77 1.82
C ALA A 317 -13.50 13.22 3.27
N TRP A 318 -12.89 12.38 4.11
CA TRP A 318 -12.62 12.66 5.52
C TRP A 318 -11.63 13.81 5.69
N SER A 319 -10.57 13.87 4.87
CA SER A 319 -9.61 14.99 4.86
C SER A 319 -10.28 16.33 4.51
N ARG A 320 -11.41 16.29 3.80
CA ARG A 320 -12.24 17.45 3.44
C ARG A 320 -13.27 17.82 4.52
N GLY A 321 -13.25 17.16 5.67
CA GLY A 321 -14.23 17.35 6.75
C GLY A 321 -15.51 16.52 6.57
N GLY A 322 -15.50 15.54 5.67
CA GLY A 322 -16.54 14.54 5.54
C GLY A 322 -16.56 13.55 6.72
N ALA A 323 -17.49 12.61 6.67
CA ALA A 323 -17.58 11.57 7.70
C ALA A 323 -16.33 10.69 7.69
N ALA A 324 -15.88 10.28 8.87
CA ALA A 324 -14.85 9.26 9.00
C ALA A 324 -15.34 7.92 8.40
N PRO A 325 -14.43 7.11 7.82
CA PRO A 325 -14.76 5.76 7.39
C PRO A 325 -15.41 4.95 8.53
N ARG A 326 -16.23 3.97 8.18
CA ARG A 326 -16.92 3.13 9.17
C ARG A 326 -15.90 2.37 10.04
N SER A 327 -16.14 2.33 11.35
CA SER A 327 -15.42 1.44 12.26
C SER A 327 -15.86 -0.01 12.11
N THR A 328 -14.91 -0.94 12.22
CA THR A 328 -15.16 -2.39 12.18
C THR A 328 -14.55 -3.05 13.41
N PRO A 329 -15.18 -4.10 13.98
CA PRO A 329 -14.47 -4.98 14.89
C PRO A 329 -13.20 -5.53 14.22
N PRO A 330 -12.09 -5.70 14.96
CA PRO A 330 -10.88 -6.31 14.41
C PRO A 330 -11.10 -7.80 14.10
N LEU A 331 -10.13 -8.42 13.42
CA LEU A 331 -10.06 -9.88 13.31
C LEU A 331 -9.91 -10.50 14.70
N SER A 332 -10.71 -11.52 14.96
CA SER A 332 -10.74 -12.23 16.24
C SER A 332 -9.50 -13.09 16.41
N LEU A 333 -8.84 -12.95 17.56
CA LEU A 333 -7.68 -13.75 17.94
C LEU A 333 -8.01 -14.68 19.10
N ILE A 334 -7.43 -15.88 19.07
CA ILE A 334 -7.39 -16.82 20.17
C ILE A 334 -6.03 -16.64 20.86
N GLU A 335 -6.07 -16.18 22.10
CA GLU A 335 -4.89 -16.01 22.94
C GLU A 335 -4.41 -17.36 23.49
N HIS A 336 -3.09 -17.57 23.49
CA HIS A 336 -2.44 -18.75 24.03
C HIS A 336 -1.47 -18.33 25.15
N PRO A 337 -1.51 -18.94 26.36
CA PRO A 337 -0.68 -18.49 27.48
C PRO A 337 0.83 -18.46 27.22
N ASP A 338 1.33 -19.40 26.41
CA ASP A 338 2.76 -19.62 26.16
C ASP A 338 3.12 -19.59 24.66
N ALA A 339 2.26 -19.00 23.82
CA ALA A 339 2.46 -18.93 22.37
C ALA A 339 1.86 -17.65 21.76
N GLU A 340 2.24 -17.35 20.52
CA GLU A 340 1.63 -16.25 19.77
C GLU A 340 0.14 -16.54 19.52
N PRO A 341 -0.72 -15.51 19.49
CA PRO A 341 -2.13 -15.68 19.21
C PRO A 341 -2.35 -16.27 17.81
N THR A 342 -3.45 -16.99 17.64
CA THR A 342 -3.89 -17.51 16.35
C THR A 342 -5.20 -16.86 15.93
N LEU A 343 -5.51 -16.84 14.63
CA LEU A 343 -6.82 -16.40 14.17
C LEU A 343 -7.92 -17.33 14.68
N GLN A 344 -9.04 -16.75 15.11
CA GLN A 344 -10.28 -17.50 15.22
C GLN A 344 -10.84 -17.72 13.81
N LEU A 345 -11.08 -18.98 13.45
CA LEU A 345 -11.59 -19.36 12.13
C LEU A 345 -13.06 -19.78 12.22
N ASP A 346 -13.79 -19.60 11.12
CA ASP A 346 -15.16 -20.07 10.94
C ASP A 346 -15.22 -21.56 10.55
N ASP A 347 -16.41 -22.03 10.19
CA ASP A 347 -16.70 -23.44 9.87
C ASP A 347 -15.98 -23.95 8.61
N VAL A 348 -15.57 -23.05 7.72
CA VAL A 348 -14.84 -23.39 6.49
C VAL A 348 -13.36 -23.02 6.56
N GLY A 349 -12.92 -22.34 7.62
CA GLY A 349 -11.51 -22.04 7.87
C GLY A 349 -11.08 -20.61 7.53
N ASN A 350 -12.00 -19.69 7.26
CA ASN A 350 -11.69 -18.27 7.07
C ASN A 350 -11.70 -17.51 8.40
N ALA A 351 -10.91 -16.43 8.51
CA ALA A 351 -10.85 -15.64 9.75
C ALA A 351 -12.17 -14.93 10.09
N VAL A 352 -12.52 -14.92 11.37
CA VAL A 352 -13.71 -14.25 11.93
C VAL A 352 -13.39 -12.79 12.31
N GLY A 353 -14.36 -11.89 12.13
CA GLY A 353 -14.22 -10.47 12.41
C GLY A 353 -13.65 -9.69 11.22
N GLY A 354 -13.23 -8.44 11.47
CA GLY A 354 -12.64 -7.59 10.44
C GLY A 354 -13.60 -7.23 9.30
N VAL A 355 -13.02 -6.77 8.20
CA VAL A 355 -13.71 -6.57 6.91
C VAL A 355 -13.74 -7.90 6.17
N ARG A 356 -14.94 -8.46 6.00
CA ARG A 356 -15.17 -9.70 5.24
C ARG A 356 -15.79 -9.37 3.90
N MET A 357 -14.99 -9.52 2.84
CA MET A 357 -15.41 -9.31 1.45
C MET A 357 -16.19 -10.52 0.91
N PRO A 358 -16.86 -10.42 -0.27
CA PRO A 358 -17.66 -11.51 -0.82
C PRO A 358 -16.94 -12.86 -0.92
N CYS A 359 -15.64 -12.86 -1.22
CA CYS A 359 -14.80 -14.06 -1.25
C CYS A 359 -14.69 -14.81 0.11
N VAL A 360 -15.01 -14.14 1.23
CA VAL A 360 -14.99 -14.70 2.59
C VAL A 360 -16.40 -14.88 3.17
N GLU A 361 -17.36 -14.02 2.82
CA GLU A 361 -18.78 -14.15 3.23
C GLU A 361 -19.50 -15.28 2.47
N ALA A 362 -19.25 -15.40 1.16
CA ALA A 362 -19.72 -16.47 0.29
C ALA A 362 -18.52 -17.23 -0.31
N PRO A 363 -17.75 -17.99 0.50
CA PRO A 363 -16.51 -18.61 0.07
C PRO A 363 -16.75 -19.84 -0.82
N THR A 364 -15.96 -19.96 -1.89
CA THR A 364 -15.75 -21.21 -2.65
C THR A 364 -14.39 -21.83 -2.38
N GLN A 365 -13.52 -21.07 -1.71
CA GLN A 365 -12.14 -21.43 -1.36
C GLN A 365 -11.84 -20.85 0.03
N VAL A 366 -10.83 -21.40 0.69
CA VAL A 366 -10.28 -20.85 1.93
C VAL A 366 -9.12 -19.95 1.55
N LEU A 367 -9.20 -18.69 1.94
CA LEU A 367 -8.14 -17.70 1.71
C LEU A 367 -7.45 -17.41 3.03
N THR A 368 -6.12 -17.35 3.02
CA THR A 368 -5.38 -16.98 4.22
C THR A 368 -4.11 -16.21 3.91
N GLY A 369 -3.77 -15.27 4.78
CA GLY A 369 -2.45 -14.63 4.83
C GLY A 369 -1.47 -15.29 5.80
N VAL A 370 -1.89 -16.33 6.53
CA VAL A 370 -1.06 -17.00 7.54
C VAL A 370 -0.78 -18.43 7.12
N VAL A 371 0.39 -18.62 6.52
CA VAL A 371 0.91 -19.94 6.15
C VAL A 371 1.71 -20.53 7.31
N ALA A 372 1.33 -21.72 7.78
CA ALA A 372 1.95 -22.35 8.96
C ALA A 372 3.43 -22.73 8.76
N ASN A 373 3.81 -23.20 7.57
CA ASN A 373 5.16 -23.64 7.23
C ASN A 373 5.59 -23.08 5.87
N PRO A 374 5.90 -21.78 5.79
CA PRO A 374 6.27 -21.16 4.52
C PRO A 374 7.61 -21.70 4.02
N VAL A 375 7.69 -22.01 2.73
CA VAL A 375 8.90 -22.59 2.09
C VAL A 375 9.89 -21.51 1.63
N SER A 376 9.45 -20.25 1.62
CA SER A 376 10.22 -19.08 1.22
C SER A 376 9.63 -17.82 1.86
N ARG A 377 10.34 -16.69 1.79
CA ARG A 377 9.81 -15.39 2.24
C ARG A 377 8.58 -15.00 1.42
N ILE A 378 8.60 -15.27 0.11
CA ILE A 378 7.46 -15.02 -0.79
C ILE A 378 6.23 -15.84 -0.36
N HIS A 379 6.40 -17.12 -0.02
CA HIS A 379 5.28 -17.95 0.47
C HIS A 379 4.65 -17.37 1.76
N LEU A 380 5.47 -16.83 2.67
CA LEU A 380 4.96 -16.17 3.88
C LEU A 380 4.15 -14.92 3.54
N LEU A 381 4.63 -14.09 2.61
CA LEU A 381 4.01 -12.81 2.28
C LEU A 381 2.75 -12.98 1.44
N PHE A 382 2.75 -13.91 0.48
CA PHE A 382 1.70 -13.96 -0.53
C PHE A 382 0.51 -14.83 -0.14
N GLY A 383 0.55 -15.40 1.07
CA GLY A 383 -0.51 -16.25 1.59
C GLY A 383 -0.77 -17.48 0.73
N ALA A 384 -1.98 -18.02 0.86
CA ALA A 384 -2.41 -19.19 0.11
C ALA A 384 -3.91 -19.17 -0.17
N THR A 385 -4.30 -19.87 -1.22
CA THR A 385 -5.68 -20.17 -1.60
C THR A 385 -5.87 -21.68 -1.64
N LYS A 386 -6.82 -22.20 -0.85
CA LYS A 386 -7.04 -23.65 -0.69
C LYS A 386 -8.47 -24.04 -1.09
N PRO A 387 -8.67 -25.24 -1.66
CA PRO A 387 -10.00 -25.71 -2.04
C PRO A 387 -10.88 -25.96 -0.80
N ILE A 388 -12.18 -25.72 -0.93
CA ILE A 388 -13.21 -26.25 -0.03
C ILE A 388 -13.73 -27.56 -0.64
N PRO A 389 -13.95 -28.63 0.16
CA PRO A 389 -14.50 -29.88 -0.36
C PRO A 389 -15.88 -29.71 -1.02
N ASP A 390 -16.10 -30.42 -2.13
CA ASP A 390 -17.35 -30.41 -2.91
C ASP A 390 -18.59 -30.64 -2.03
N GLU A 391 -18.55 -31.60 -1.10
CA GLU A 391 -19.67 -31.88 -0.20
C GLU A 391 -20.05 -30.68 0.69
N ALA A 392 -19.07 -29.86 1.10
CA ALA A 392 -19.30 -28.67 1.90
C ALA A 392 -19.87 -27.53 1.05
N LEU A 393 -19.40 -27.37 -0.19
CA LEU A 393 -19.94 -26.41 -1.15
C LEU A 393 -21.39 -26.75 -1.53
N ALA A 394 -21.67 -28.03 -1.81
CA ALA A 394 -23.01 -28.52 -2.12
C ALA A 394 -23.96 -28.35 -0.93
N ALA A 395 -23.51 -28.67 0.30
CA ALA A 395 -24.32 -28.46 1.50
C ALA A 395 -24.59 -26.98 1.79
N ARG A 396 -23.62 -26.09 1.51
CA ARG A 396 -23.72 -24.65 1.78
C ARG A 396 -24.62 -23.92 0.78
N TYR A 397 -24.47 -24.20 -0.51
CA TYR A 397 -25.13 -23.42 -1.57
C TYR A 397 -26.25 -24.17 -2.28
N GLY A 398 -26.21 -25.51 -2.30
CA GLY A 398 -27.18 -26.36 -3.02
C GLY A 398 -27.07 -26.31 -4.55
N SER A 399 -26.73 -25.17 -5.13
CA SER A 399 -26.50 -24.98 -6.56
C SER A 399 -25.63 -23.76 -6.84
N SER A 400 -25.09 -23.65 -8.06
CA SER A 400 -24.36 -22.46 -8.52
C SER A 400 -25.23 -21.19 -8.47
N GLU A 401 -26.54 -21.30 -8.70
CA GLU A 401 -27.48 -20.17 -8.56
C GLU A 401 -27.61 -19.72 -7.10
N GLY A 402 -27.67 -20.66 -6.16
CA GLY A 402 -27.67 -20.37 -4.73
C GLY A 402 -26.38 -19.66 -4.29
N TYR A 403 -25.23 -20.11 -4.80
CA TYR A 403 -23.95 -19.45 -4.59
C TYR A 403 -23.92 -18.02 -5.14
N LEU A 404 -24.27 -17.82 -6.41
CA LEU A 404 -24.25 -16.50 -7.04
C LEU A 404 -25.13 -15.49 -6.29
N LYS A 405 -26.31 -15.92 -5.83
CA LYS A 405 -27.18 -15.09 -5.00
C LYS A 405 -26.54 -14.71 -3.67
N ALA A 406 -25.90 -15.65 -2.99
CA ALA A 406 -25.20 -15.37 -1.73
C ALA A 406 -24.02 -14.41 -1.93
N TYR A 407 -23.27 -14.60 -3.02
CA TYR A 407 -22.14 -13.76 -3.38
C TYR A 407 -22.58 -12.33 -3.74
N GLU A 408 -23.64 -12.18 -4.53
CA GLU A 408 -24.23 -10.88 -4.87
C GLU A 408 -24.70 -10.12 -3.62
N GLN A 409 -25.38 -10.81 -2.70
CA GLN A 409 -25.79 -10.23 -1.42
C GLN A 409 -24.61 -9.76 -0.58
N ALA A 410 -23.53 -10.54 -0.55
CA ALA A 410 -22.31 -10.15 0.16
C ALA A 410 -21.62 -8.94 -0.50
N ALA A 411 -21.62 -8.87 -1.84
CA ALA A 411 -21.05 -7.74 -2.57
C ALA A 411 -21.82 -6.46 -2.30
N ASP A 412 -23.15 -6.51 -2.36
CA ASP A 412 -24.01 -5.37 -2.04
C ASP A 412 -23.85 -4.92 -0.58
N ALA A 413 -23.73 -5.87 0.36
CA ALA A 413 -23.49 -5.56 1.76
C ALA A 413 -22.11 -4.90 2.00
N ALA A 414 -21.05 -5.34 1.30
CA ALA A 414 -19.73 -4.73 1.39
C ALA A 414 -19.74 -3.28 0.85
N ILE A 415 -20.45 -3.02 -0.24
CA ILE A 415 -20.65 -1.69 -0.80
C ILE A 415 -21.45 -0.80 0.15
N GLU A 416 -22.58 -1.30 0.68
CA GLU A 416 -23.41 -0.56 1.64
C GLU A 416 -22.65 -0.22 2.92
N ALA A 417 -21.78 -1.13 3.37
CA ALA A 417 -20.91 -0.89 4.53
C ALA A 417 -19.76 0.08 4.25
N GLY A 418 -19.51 0.43 2.97
CA GLY A 418 -18.45 1.33 2.54
C GLY A 418 -17.08 0.68 2.42
N PHE A 419 -16.99 -0.65 2.35
CA PHE A 419 -15.74 -1.39 2.18
C PHE A 419 -15.41 -1.70 0.71
N ALA A 420 -16.32 -1.38 -0.20
CA ALA A 420 -16.08 -1.29 -1.63
C ALA A 420 -16.82 -0.07 -2.17
N VAL A 421 -16.36 0.47 -3.29
CA VAL A 421 -17.06 1.56 -3.95
C VAL A 421 -18.13 1.01 -4.91
N PRO A 422 -19.28 1.69 -5.08
CA PRO A 422 -20.37 1.17 -5.93
C PRO A 422 -19.95 0.88 -7.37
N GLU A 423 -18.99 1.64 -7.92
CA GLU A 423 -18.49 1.46 -9.28
C GLU A 423 -17.70 0.16 -9.45
N ASP A 424 -17.21 -0.44 -8.37
CA ASP A 424 -16.48 -1.72 -8.40
C ASP A 424 -17.44 -2.93 -8.42
N ARG A 425 -18.77 -2.73 -8.32
CA ARG A 425 -19.73 -3.84 -8.20
C ARG A 425 -19.60 -4.89 -9.30
N ALA A 426 -19.41 -4.46 -10.56
CA ALA A 426 -19.28 -5.41 -11.67
C ALA A 426 -18.01 -6.25 -11.54
N GLU A 427 -16.86 -5.61 -11.27
CA GLU A 427 -15.56 -6.28 -11.06
C GLU A 427 -15.58 -7.20 -9.83
N LEU A 428 -16.29 -6.80 -8.76
CA LEU A 428 -16.52 -7.66 -7.59
C LEU A 428 -17.26 -8.94 -7.98
N LEU A 429 -18.35 -8.84 -8.74
CA LEU A 429 -19.15 -9.98 -9.17
C LEU A 429 -18.42 -10.89 -10.15
N ASP A 430 -17.52 -10.34 -10.98
CA ASP A 430 -16.63 -11.13 -11.84
C ASP A 430 -15.67 -12.01 -11.04
N GLY A 431 -15.45 -11.71 -9.76
CA GLY A 431 -14.68 -12.55 -8.82
C GLY A 431 -15.43 -13.78 -8.28
N ALA A 432 -16.70 -14.00 -8.67
CA ALA A 432 -17.44 -15.18 -8.28
C ALA A 432 -16.98 -16.42 -9.08
N ASN A 433 -16.97 -17.60 -8.43
CA ASN A 433 -16.50 -18.86 -9.01
C ASN A 433 -17.61 -19.94 -9.05
N PRO A 434 -18.68 -19.75 -9.85
CA PRO A 434 -19.81 -20.68 -9.86
C PRO A 434 -19.45 -22.08 -10.35
N ASP A 435 -18.37 -22.22 -11.12
CA ASP A 435 -17.86 -23.48 -11.66
C ASP A 435 -17.21 -24.37 -10.59
N LEU A 436 -16.89 -23.82 -9.42
CA LEU A 436 -16.41 -24.59 -8.27
C LEU A 436 -17.56 -25.24 -7.49
N ILE A 437 -18.82 -24.89 -7.78
CA ILE A 437 -19.98 -25.46 -7.10
C ILE A 437 -20.37 -26.78 -7.78
N PRO A 438 -20.40 -27.92 -7.05
CA PRO A 438 -20.85 -29.19 -7.61
C PRO A 438 -22.31 -29.10 -8.07
N GLY A 439 -22.59 -29.66 -9.26
CA GLY A 439 -23.89 -29.59 -9.92
C GLY A 439 -24.99 -30.46 -9.33
#